data_AF-A0A9X0DJH3-F1
#
_entry.id   AF-A0A9X0DJH3-F1
#
_cell.length_a   1.000
_cell.length_b   1.000
_cell.length_c   1.000
_cell.angle_alpha   90.00
_cell.angle_beta   90.00
_cell.angle_gamma   90.00
#
_symmetry.space_group_name_H-M   'P 1'
#
loop_
_entity.id
_entity.type
_entity.pdbx_description
1 polymer ?
#
loop_
_entity_poly.entity_id
_entity_poly.type
_entity_poly.pdbx_seq_one_letter_code
_entity_poly.pdbx_strand_id
1 'polypeptide(L)'
;MSYSTYNSSSPTWQEKLEERCREAQIHPPVFQIVSDRRGGRTAWSSTVIVSGQNIAARFWYDGQNLNNAKEDAAEVALIRLTGSSPTSPTQSRGGW
;
A
#
# COMPACT_ATOMS: atom_id res chain seq x y z
N MET A 1 27.64 1.80 0.97
CA MET A 1 26.58 1.54 1.97
C MET A 1 25.48 2.57 1.76
N SER A 2 24.23 2.12 1.66
CA SER A 2 23.06 2.88 1.23
C SER A 2 22.73 4.05 2.16
N TYR A 3 22.57 5.25 1.61
CA TYR A 3 22.17 6.45 2.35
C TYR A 3 20.64 6.46 2.49
N SER A 4 20.13 6.22 3.70
CA SER A 4 18.76 6.62 4.03
C SER A 4 18.82 8.07 4.46
N THR A 5 18.62 8.99 3.51
CA THR A 5 18.34 10.40 3.82
C THR A 5 16.97 10.48 4.48
N TYR A 6 16.94 10.36 5.81
CA TYR A 6 15.78 10.72 6.62
C TYR A 6 15.60 12.23 6.53
N ASN A 7 14.86 12.68 5.51
CA ASN A 7 14.39 14.05 5.45
C ASN A 7 13.52 14.27 6.70
N SER A 8 13.77 15.32 7.50
CA SER A 8 13.04 15.65 8.74
C SER A 8 11.57 16.07 8.53
N SER A 9 10.92 15.54 7.50
CA SER A 9 9.48 15.54 7.31
C SER A 9 8.91 14.34 8.06
N SER A 10 7.71 14.46 8.63
CA SER A 10 7.06 13.35 9.33
C SER A 10 7.08 12.07 8.47
N PRO A 11 7.33 10.89 9.05
CA PRO A 11 7.47 9.65 8.27
C PRO A 11 6.18 9.36 7.51
N THR A 12 6.34 9.04 6.22
CA THR A 12 5.27 8.64 5.31
C THR A 12 4.61 7.35 5.77
N TRP A 13 3.40 7.06 5.27
CA TRP A 13 2.76 5.78 5.58
C TRP A 13 3.54 4.59 5.01
N GLN A 14 4.18 4.76 3.86
CA GLN A 14 5.10 3.76 3.30
C GLN A 14 6.23 3.41 4.26
N GLU A 15 6.92 4.41 4.82
CA GLU A 15 8.03 4.20 5.77
C GLU A 15 7.54 3.55 7.07
N LYS A 16 6.42 4.03 7.63
CA LYS A 16 5.82 3.44 8.84
C LYS A 16 5.46 1.97 8.63
N LEU A 17 4.93 1.64 7.45
CA LEU A 17 4.58 0.26 7.10
C LEU A 17 5.83 -0.61 7.02
N GLU A 18 6.90 -0.13 6.38
CA GLU A 18 8.17 -0.84 6.28
C GLU A 18 8.78 -1.12 7.65
N GLU A 19 8.82 -0.10 8.52
CA GLU A 19 9.31 -0.23 9.90
C GLU A 19 8.48 -1.26 10.67
N ARG A 20 7.15 -1.19 10.58
CA ARG A 20 6.26 -2.15 11.24
C ARG A 20 6.47 -3.58 10.73
N CYS A 21 6.70 -3.74 9.43
CA CYS A 21 7.01 -5.05 8.83
C CYS A 21 8.34 -5.59 9.36
N ARG A 22 9.35 -4.72 9.46
CA ARG A 22 10.67 -5.06 10.00
C ARG A 22 10.60 -5.47 11.47
N GLU A 23 9.87 -4.73 12.29
CA GLU A 23 9.65 -5.05 13.71
C GLU A 23 8.91 -6.38 13.90
N ALA A 24 7.91 -6.65 13.04
CA ALA A 24 7.15 -7.91 13.07
C ALA A 24 7.90 -9.08 12.42
N GLN A 25 9.14 -8.89 11.96
CA GLN A 25 9.95 -9.87 11.22
C GLN A 25 9.23 -10.49 10.01
N ILE A 26 8.34 -9.72 9.37
CA ILE A 26 7.68 -10.13 8.13
C ILE A 26 8.41 -9.54 6.94
N HIS A 27 8.18 -10.12 5.76
CA HIS A 27 8.76 -9.62 4.52
C HIS A 27 8.42 -8.14 4.30
N PRO A 28 9.35 -7.36 3.70
CA PRO A 28 9.12 -5.96 3.40
C PRO A 28 7.88 -5.80 2.49
N PRO A 29 7.12 -4.71 2.67
CA PRO A 29 5.90 -4.48 1.92
C PRO A 29 6.21 -4.31 0.42
N VAL A 30 5.50 -5.05 -0.43
CA VAL A 30 5.69 -4.97 -1.90
C VAL A 30 4.54 -4.18 -2.51
N PHE A 31 4.82 -3.03 -3.11
CA PHE A 31 3.82 -2.19 -3.77
C PHE A 31 3.68 -2.55 -5.25
N GLN A 32 2.45 -2.75 -5.69
CA GLN A 32 2.06 -3.00 -7.06
C GLN A 32 1.12 -1.90 -7.52
N ILE A 33 1.51 -1.18 -8.56
CA ILE A 33 0.68 -0.14 -9.16
C ILE A 33 -0.28 -0.79 -10.16
N VAL A 34 -1.55 -0.42 -10.06
CA VAL A 34 -2.64 -0.89 -10.93
C VAL A 34 -3.14 0.31 -11.73
N SER A 35 -3.26 0.15 -13.04
CA SER A 35 -3.80 1.18 -13.94
C SER A 35 -5.06 0.70 -14.64
N ASP A 36 -6.03 1.59 -14.80
CA ASP A 36 -7.32 1.35 -15.44
C ASP A 36 -7.64 2.46 -16.45
N ARG A 37 -7.97 2.11 -17.69
CA ARG A 37 -8.13 3.07 -18.78
C ARG A 37 -9.61 3.42 -18.97
N ARG A 38 -10.00 4.64 -18.59
CA ARG A 38 -11.39 5.14 -18.62
C ARG A 38 -11.59 6.19 -19.71
N GLY A 39 -11.72 5.73 -20.96
CA GLY A 39 -12.20 6.58 -22.06
C GLY A 39 -11.40 7.87 -22.29
N GLY A 40 -10.08 7.85 -22.07
CA GLY A 40 -9.17 8.99 -22.29
C GLY A 40 -8.38 9.43 -21.06
N ARG A 41 -8.77 9.00 -19.85
CA ARG A 41 -7.99 9.15 -18.61
C ARG A 41 -7.54 7.79 -18.10
N THR A 42 -6.41 7.76 -17.41
CA THR A 42 -5.95 6.55 -16.70
C THR A 42 -6.15 6.77 -15.21
N ALA A 43 -6.99 5.93 -14.61
CA ALA A 43 -7.13 5.82 -13.18
C ALA A 43 -5.99 4.93 -12.64
N TRP A 44 -5.42 5.30 -11.51
CA TRP A 44 -4.30 4.60 -10.88
C TRP A 44 -4.64 4.21 -9.45
N SER A 45 -4.28 3.02 -9.06
CA SER A 45 -4.40 2.53 -7.69
C SER A 45 -3.10 1.83 -7.30
N SER A 46 -2.94 1.53 -6.02
CA SER A 46 -1.80 0.78 -5.51
C SER A 46 -2.30 -0.38 -4.66
N THR A 47 -1.68 -1.54 -4.79
CA THR A 47 -1.88 -2.69 -3.91
C THR A 47 -0.57 -2.98 -3.21
N VAL A 48 -0.59 -3.08 -1.89
CA VAL A 48 0.56 -3.49 -1.11
C VAL A 48 0.39 -4.93 -0.65
N ILE A 49 1.45 -5.72 -0.77
CA ILE A 49 1.49 -7.11 -0.35
C ILE A 49 2.31 -7.17 0.94
N VAL A 50 1.67 -7.61 2.02
CA VAL A 50 2.29 -7.71 3.35
C VAL A 50 1.87 -9.01 4.01
N SER A 51 2.84 -9.80 4.50
CA SER A 51 2.56 -11.10 5.14
C SER A 51 1.67 -12.03 4.30
N GLY A 52 1.85 -12.02 2.97
CA GLY A 52 1.03 -12.79 2.02
C GLY A 52 -0.40 -12.27 1.83
N GLN A 53 -0.76 -11.13 2.42
CA GLN A 53 -2.05 -10.46 2.23
C GLN A 53 -1.92 -9.34 1.21
N ASN A 54 -2.83 -9.29 0.25
CA ASN A 54 -2.94 -8.19 -0.71
C ASN A 54 -3.91 -7.14 -0.17
N ILE A 55 -3.43 -5.90 -0.08
CA ILE A 55 -4.17 -4.78 0.49
C ILE A 55 -4.17 -3.65 -0.54
N ALA A 56 -5.30 -3.45 -1.19
CA ALA A 56 -5.47 -2.41 -2.18
C ALA A 56 -5.77 -1.06 -1.52
N ALA A 57 -5.34 0.03 -2.17
CA ALA A 57 -5.82 1.37 -1.91
C ALA A 57 -7.34 1.41 -2.09
N ARG A 58 -7.99 2.24 -1.27
CA ARG A 58 -9.43 2.42 -1.22
C ARG A 58 -9.96 3.14 -2.46
N PHE A 59 -9.14 4.03 -3.02
CA PHE A 59 -9.55 4.91 -4.10
C PHE A 59 -8.66 4.73 -5.33
N TRP A 60 -9.20 5.23 -6.44
CA TRP A 60 -8.46 5.42 -7.68
C TRP A 60 -8.08 6.89 -7.80
N TYR A 61 -6.85 7.13 -8.19
CA TYR A 61 -6.20 8.43 -8.28
C TYR A 61 -5.85 8.74 -9.72
N ASP A 62 -5.70 10.02 -10.05
CA ASP A 62 -5.11 10.43 -11.33
C ASP A 62 -3.61 10.10 -11.36
N GLY A 63 -2.98 10.01 -12.55
CA GLY A 63 -1.56 9.61 -12.68
C GLY A 63 -0.60 10.55 -11.97
N GLN A 64 -0.97 11.81 -11.78
CA GLN A 64 -0.20 12.78 -11.00
C GLN A 64 -0.17 12.44 -9.49
N ASN A 65 -1.12 11.63 -9.02
CA ASN A 65 -1.36 11.32 -7.61
C ASN A 65 -1.01 9.86 -7.26
N LEU A 66 -0.09 9.24 -8.01
CA LEU A 66 0.39 7.88 -7.75
C LEU A 66 0.97 7.70 -6.33
N ASN A 67 1.63 8.73 -5.81
CA ASN A 67 2.15 8.69 -4.44
C ASN A 67 1.01 8.58 -3.42
N ASN A 68 -0.10 9.30 -3.62
CA ASN A 68 -1.26 9.24 -2.73
C ASN A 68 -1.90 7.84 -2.75
N ALA A 69 -1.90 7.17 -3.90
CA ALA A 69 -2.35 5.77 -3.99
C ALA A 69 -1.48 4.83 -3.15
N LYS A 70 -0.15 5.02 -3.17
CA LYS A 70 0.77 4.24 -2.34
C LYS A 70 0.59 4.52 -0.86
N GLU A 71 0.46 5.79 -0.49
CA GLU A 71 0.23 6.21 0.90
C GLU A 71 -1.07 5.62 1.46
N ASP A 72 -2.17 5.66 0.70
CA ASP A 72 -3.46 5.10 1.12
C ASP A 72 -3.39 3.56 1.27
N ALA A 73 -2.77 2.85 0.31
CA ALA A 73 -2.54 1.41 0.44
C ALA A 73 -1.69 1.08 1.68
N ALA A 74 -0.65 1.89 1.94
CA ALA A 74 0.24 1.69 3.08
C ALA A 74 -0.47 1.95 4.40
N GLU A 75 -1.29 2.99 4.49
CA GLU A 75 -2.10 3.31 5.66
C GLU A 75 -3.08 2.17 5.98
N VAL A 76 -3.83 1.70 4.97
CA VAL A 76 -4.76 0.57 5.16
C VAL A 76 -4.01 -0.69 5.60
N ALA A 77 -2.84 -0.94 5.04
CA ALA A 77 -2.03 -2.09 5.44
C ALA A 77 -1.51 -1.95 6.87
N LEU A 78 -1.05 -0.78 7.27
CA LEU A 78 -0.58 -0.52 8.62
C LEU A 78 -1.72 -0.69 9.62
N ILE A 79 -2.90 -0.12 9.34
CA ILE A 79 -4.10 -0.28 10.17
C ILE A 79 -4.49 -1.76 10.27
N ARG A 80 -4.36 -2.55 9.21
CA ARG A 80 -4.60 -4.00 9.28
C ARG A 80 -3.53 -4.71 10.11
N LEU A 81 -2.26 -4.34 9.99
CA LEU A 81 -1.18 -4.93 10.82
C LEU A 81 -1.28 -4.57 12.30
N THR A 82 -1.77 -3.38 12.64
CA THR A 82 -1.91 -2.91 14.02
C THR A 82 -3.28 -3.23 14.62
N GLY A 83 -4.33 -3.25 13.81
CA GLY A 83 -5.71 -3.43 14.21
C GLY A 83 -6.26 -4.86 14.06
N SER A 84 -5.62 -5.75 13.29
CA SER A 84 -6.11 -7.12 13.12
C SER A 84 -5.58 -8.08 14.19
N SER A 85 -6.40 -8.27 15.21
CA SER A 85 -6.97 -9.61 15.47
C SER A 85 -7.45 -10.23 14.14
N PRO A 86 -7.23 -11.52 13.88
CA PRO A 86 -7.36 -12.09 12.54
C PRO A 86 -8.82 -12.14 12.07
N THR A 87 -9.21 -11.24 11.18
CA THR A 87 -10.39 -11.46 10.32
C THR A 87 -9.96 -11.26 8.86
N SER A 88 -9.82 -12.39 8.19
CA SER A 88 -9.37 -12.55 6.80
C SER A 88 -10.10 -11.60 5.83
N PRO A 89 -9.41 -10.95 4.88
CA PRO A 89 -10.09 -10.43 3.72
C PRO A 89 -10.35 -11.58 2.75
N THR A 90 -11.58 -12.11 2.76
CA THR A 90 -12.16 -12.69 1.55
C THR A 90 -12.26 -11.55 0.54
N GLN A 91 -11.24 -11.40 -0.30
CA GLN A 91 -11.36 -10.61 -1.53
C GLN A 91 -11.72 -11.61 -2.63
N SER A 92 -13.03 -11.84 -2.74
CA SER A 92 -13.63 -12.57 -3.85
C SER A 92 -13.23 -11.90 -5.16
N ARG A 93 -12.33 -12.58 -5.89
CA ARG A 93 -12.09 -12.34 -7.32
C ARG A 93 -13.42 -12.50 -8.07
N GLY A 94 -13.90 -11.41 -8.66
CA GLY A 94 -15.01 -11.38 -9.61
C GLY A 94 -15.22 -9.93 -10.05
N GLY A 95 -15.25 -9.56 -11.32
CA GLY A 95 -15.24 -10.32 -12.56
C GLY A 95 -14.74 -9.47 -13.72
N TRP A 96 -14.67 -10.18 -14.83
CA TRP A 96 -14.45 -9.85 -16.23
C TRP A 96 -15.36 -8.73 -16.75
#